data_AF-A0A7J8YSW1-F1
#
_entry.id   AF-A0A7J8YSW1-F1
#
_cell.length_a   1.000
_cell.length_b   1.000
_cell.length_c   1.000
_cell.angle_alpha   90.00
_cell.angle_beta   90.00
_cell.angle_gamma   90.00
#
_symmetry.space_group_name_H-M   'P 1'
#
loop_
_entity.id
_entity.type
_entity.pdbx_description
1 polymer ?
#
loop_
_entity_poly.entity_id
_entity_poly.type
_entity_poly.pdbx_seq_one_letter_code
_entity_poly.pdbx_strand_id
1 'polypeptide(L)'
;MDGAMKLDSGLATRGALRDRYGGWIIGYNRNLGQCYVLNAELWDILDGLKIAKDQNYDGVSIKTDSQKAIQAIHESFFKTSPSALIWRIQIELDRYW
;
A
#
# COMPACT_ATOMS: atom_id res chain seq x y z
N MET A 1 1.46 18.79 0.95
CA MET A 1 2.28 18.12 -0.07
C MET A 1 1.87 18.70 -1.38
N ASP A 2 2.79 19.32 -2.10
CA ASP A 2 2.60 19.72 -3.50
C ASP A 2 3.77 19.13 -4.28
N GLY A 3 3.49 18.56 -5.43
CA GLY A 3 4.41 17.70 -6.16
C GLY A 3 3.86 17.35 -7.52
N ALA A 4 4.08 18.28 -8.46
CA ALA A 4 3.70 18.20 -9.87
C ALA A 4 4.15 16.89 -10.54
N MET A 5 3.24 16.31 -11.33
CA MET A 5 3.53 15.15 -12.19
C MET A 5 4.29 15.59 -13.43
N LYS A 6 5.55 15.15 -13.56
CA LYS A 6 6.23 15.15 -14.85
C LYS A 6 5.74 13.92 -15.61
N LEU A 7 5.03 14.18 -16.71
CA LEU A 7 4.50 13.19 -17.63
C LEU A 7 5.69 12.52 -18.36
N ASP A 8 6.25 11.44 -17.81
CA ASP A 8 7.08 10.53 -18.59
C ASP A 8 6.96 9.08 -18.07
N SER A 9 6.18 8.29 -18.79
CA SER A 9 6.24 6.83 -18.92
C SER A 9 6.51 5.96 -17.68
N GLY A 10 5.66 6.05 -16.66
CA GLY A 10 5.53 5.00 -15.64
C GLY A 10 4.98 5.55 -14.33
N LEU A 11 3.75 5.16 -13.98
CA LEU A 11 3.25 5.40 -12.63
C LEU A 11 4.14 4.61 -11.68
N ALA A 12 5.03 5.32 -10.98
CA ALA A 12 5.77 4.77 -9.87
C ALA A 12 4.98 5.06 -8.60
N THR A 13 4.84 4.06 -7.74
CA THR A 13 4.35 4.28 -6.38
C THR A 13 5.52 4.45 -5.41
N ARG A 14 5.31 5.21 -4.33
CA ARG A 14 6.32 5.51 -3.31
C ARG A 14 5.65 5.59 -1.94
N GLY A 15 6.12 4.77 -1.02
CA GLY A 15 5.70 4.75 0.35
C GLY A 15 6.86 4.91 1.33
N ALA A 16 6.51 5.03 2.60
CA ALA A 16 7.48 5.12 3.69
C ALA A 16 6.95 4.43 4.94
N LEU A 17 7.79 3.61 5.55
CA LEU A 17 7.57 3.09 6.89
C LEU A 17 8.06 4.14 7.89
N ARG A 18 7.23 4.39 8.90
CA ARG A 18 7.52 5.35 9.97
C ARG A 18 7.31 4.70 11.33
N ASP A 19 8.06 5.16 12.31
CA ASP A 19 7.86 4.74 13.69
C ASP A 19 6.58 5.37 14.28
N ARG A 20 6.24 4.99 15.51
CA ARG A 20 5.07 5.51 16.24
C ARG A 20 5.10 7.02 16.52
N TYR A 21 6.26 7.66 16.43
CA TYR A 21 6.44 9.11 16.57
C TYR A 21 6.43 9.83 15.21
N GLY A 22 6.22 9.10 14.11
CA GLY A 22 6.26 9.62 12.76
C GLY A 22 7.67 9.80 12.20
N GLY A 23 8.69 9.30 12.89
CA GLY A 23 10.08 9.27 12.41
C GLY A 23 10.21 8.34 11.21
N TRP A 24 10.97 8.76 10.19
CA TRP A 24 11.18 7.94 9.00
C TRP A 24 12.11 6.76 9.30
N ILE A 25 11.66 5.54 9.02
CA ILE A 25 12.46 4.33 9.16
C ILE A 25 13.05 3.94 7.80
N ILE A 26 12.17 3.66 6.83
CA ILE A 26 12.54 3.18 5.49
C ILE A 26 11.62 3.82 4.46
N GLY A 27 12.17 4.22 3.32
CA GLY A 27 11.40 4.61 2.14
C GLY A 27 11.50 3.53 1.08
N TYR A 28 10.43 3.34 0.31
CA TYR A 28 10.41 2.39 -0.79
C TYR A 28 9.70 2.98 -2.00
N ASN A 29 10.05 2.49 -3.17
CA ASN A 29 9.36 2.83 -4.40
C ASN A 29 9.23 1.60 -5.29
N ARG A 30 8.23 1.62 -6.17
CA ARG A 30 8.03 0.61 -7.18
C ARG A 30 7.66 1.27 -8.49
N ASN A 31 8.37 0.92 -9.55
CA ASN A 31 7.94 1.25 -10.91
C ASN A 31 6.86 0.24 -11.35
N LEU A 32 5.65 0.73 -11.63
CA LEU A 32 4.52 -0.11 -12.11
C LEU A 32 4.26 0.04 -13.61
N GLY A 33 5.02 0.88 -14.32
CA GLY A 33 4.75 1.20 -15.72
C GLY A 33 3.37 1.84 -15.90
N GLN A 34 2.61 1.42 -16.92
CA GLN A 34 1.23 1.84 -17.08
C GLN A 34 0.31 1.04 -16.16
N CYS A 35 -0.22 1.68 -15.13
CA CYS A 35 -1.19 1.06 -14.22
C CYS A 35 -2.33 2.03 -13.89
N TYR A 36 -3.47 1.51 -13.45
CA TYR A 36 -4.53 2.35 -12.89
C TYR A 36 -4.09 2.93 -11.54
N VAL A 37 -4.52 4.16 -11.24
CA VAL A 37 -4.22 4.83 -9.96
C VAL A 37 -4.59 3.96 -8.77
N LEU A 38 -5.77 3.33 -8.78
CA LEU A 38 -6.18 2.41 -7.71
C LEU A 38 -5.23 1.21 -7.56
N ASN A 39 -4.75 0.65 -8.67
CA ASN A 39 -3.79 -0.46 -8.62
C ASN A 39 -2.44 0.01 -8.06
N ALA A 40 -2.01 1.23 -8.40
CA ALA A 40 -0.77 1.81 -7.85
C ALA A 40 -0.83 1.93 -6.32
N GLU A 41 -1.94 2.42 -5.80
CA GLU A 41 -2.20 2.54 -4.36
C GLU A 41 -2.23 1.17 -3.67
N LEU A 42 -2.94 0.19 -4.23
CA LEU A 42 -2.99 -1.15 -3.66
C LEU A 42 -1.61 -1.84 -3.68
N TRP A 43 -0.82 -1.62 -4.72
CA TRP A 43 0.57 -2.10 -4.76
C TRP A 43 1.45 -1.42 -3.71
N ASP A 44 1.27 -0.12 -3.48
CA ASP A 44 2.01 0.61 -2.45
C ASP A 44 1.74 0.05 -1.05
N ILE A 45 0.46 -0.24 -0.76
CA ILE A 45 0.02 -0.82 0.50
C ILE A 45 0.61 -2.22 0.68
N LEU A 46 0.55 -3.06 -0.35
CA LEU A 46 1.09 -4.41 -0.29
C LEU A 46 2.61 -4.41 -0.06
N ASP A 47 3.33 -3.49 -0.69
CA ASP A 47 4.78 -3.36 -0.51
C ASP A 47 5.12 -2.88 0.90
N GLY A 48 4.41 -1.87 1.41
CA GLY A 48 4.57 -1.41 2.78
C GLY A 48 4.35 -2.52 3.81
N LEU A 49 3.31 -3.33 3.63
CA LEU A 49 3.01 -4.48 4.49
C LEU A 49 4.11 -5.54 4.46
N LYS A 50 4.63 -5.88 3.28
CA LYS A 50 5.72 -6.85 3.13
C LYS A 50 7.00 -6.34 3.77
N ILE A 51 7.37 -5.09 3.53
CA ILE A 51 8.56 -4.48 4.11
C ILE A 51 8.45 -4.44 5.64
N ALA A 52 7.30 -4.03 6.17
CA ALA A 52 7.10 -4.00 7.62
C ALA A 52 7.26 -5.39 8.24
N LYS A 53 6.75 -6.43 7.57
CA LYS A 53 6.89 -7.82 7.97
C LYS A 53 8.34 -8.32 7.91
N ASP A 54 9.04 -8.02 6.82
CA ASP A 54 10.44 -8.40 6.64
C ASP A 54 11.34 -7.75 7.70
N GLN A 55 10.89 -6.65 8.31
CA GLN A 55 11.53 -5.97 9.44
C GLN A 55 11.01 -6.43 10.82
N ASN A 56 10.13 -7.44 10.88
CA ASN A 56 9.49 -7.96 12.10
C ASN A 56 8.69 -6.92 12.90
N TYR A 57 7.98 -6.02 12.22
CA TYR A 57 7.04 -5.13 12.89
C TYR A 57 5.65 -5.77 12.97
N ASP A 58 5.21 -6.17 14.16
CA ASP A 58 3.92 -6.84 14.37
C ASP A 58 2.70 -5.90 14.44
N GLY A 59 2.92 -4.58 14.52
CA GLY A 59 1.84 -3.58 14.65
C GLY A 59 1.97 -2.47 13.60
N VAL A 60 1.34 -2.66 12.45
CA VAL A 60 1.43 -1.73 11.32
C VAL A 60 0.10 -1.00 11.11
N SER A 61 0.14 0.33 11.07
CA SER A 61 -0.99 1.16 10.65
C SER A 61 -0.75 1.64 9.23
N ILE A 62 -1.67 1.32 8.31
CA ILE A 62 -1.62 1.80 6.93
C ILE A 62 -2.28 3.18 6.85
N LYS A 63 -1.58 4.12 6.22
CA LYS A 63 -2.12 5.44 5.89
C LYS A 63 -2.03 5.66 4.38
N THR A 64 -3.18 5.78 3.74
CA THR A 64 -3.33 6.15 2.32
C THR A 64 -4.33 7.30 2.21
N ASP A 65 -4.14 8.19 1.23
CA ASP A 65 -5.09 9.26 0.86
C ASP A 65 -6.15 8.78 -0.14
N SER A 66 -6.01 7.54 -0.64
CA SER A 66 -6.94 6.93 -1.58
C SER A 66 -8.15 6.33 -0.85
N GLN A 67 -9.22 7.10 -0.75
CA GLN A 67 -10.51 6.62 -0.22
C GLN A 67 -11.00 5.36 -0.97
N LYS A 68 -10.72 5.26 -2.27
CA LYS A 68 -11.07 4.08 -3.08
C LYS A 68 -10.29 2.83 -2.64
N ALA A 69 -9.01 2.95 -2.31
CA ALA A 69 -8.22 1.83 -1.80
C ALA A 69 -8.74 1.37 -0.43
N ILE A 70 -9.05 2.32 0.46
CA ILE A 70 -9.65 2.03 1.78
C ILE A 70 -10.96 1.27 1.61
N GLN A 71 -11.87 1.76 0.76
CA GLN A 71 -13.15 1.10 0.50
C GLN A 71 -12.96 -0.31 -0.07
N ALA A 72 -12.09 -0.47 -1.05
CA ALA A 72 -11.84 -1.76 -1.70
C ALA A 72 -11.28 -2.82 -0.73
N ILE A 73 -10.36 -2.42 0.16
CA ILE A 73 -9.82 -3.31 1.20
C ILE A 73 -10.89 -3.57 2.27
N HIS A 74 -11.61 -2.54 2.71
CA HIS A 74 -12.65 -2.69 3.73
C HIS A 74 -13.76 -3.64 3.29
N GLU A 75 -14.31 -3.45 2.09
CA GLU A 75 -15.34 -4.32 1.52
C GLU A 75 -14.88 -5.77 1.39
N SER A 76 -13.59 -5.96 1.11
CA SER A 76 -13.05 -7.29 0.94
C SER A 76 -13.10 -8.14 2.22
N PHE A 77 -13.03 -7.53 3.41
CA PHE A 77 -13.18 -8.26 4.69
C PHE A 77 -14.54 -8.93 4.85
N PHE A 78 -15.58 -8.38 4.20
CA PHE A 78 -16.94 -8.90 4.29
C PHE A 78 -17.30 -9.79 3.10
N LYS A 79 -16.61 -9.65 1.96
CA LYS A 79 -16.85 -10.41 0.73
C LYS A 79 -15.54 -10.65 0.00
N THR A 80 -15.29 -11.87 -0.46
CA THR A 80 -14.10 -12.17 -1.25
C THR A 80 -14.05 -11.30 -2.51
N SER A 81 -13.02 -10.44 -2.60
CA SER A 81 -12.81 -9.62 -3.79
C SER A 81 -12.29 -10.47 -4.94
N PRO A 82 -12.78 -10.32 -6.18
CA PRO A 82 -12.21 -11.00 -7.35
C PRO A 82 -10.81 -10.47 -7.71
N SER A 83 -10.36 -9.37 -7.09
CA SER A 83 -9.02 -8.83 -7.29
C SER A 83 -8.00 -9.62 -6.47
N ALA A 84 -7.11 -10.33 -7.18
CA ALA A 84 -5.98 -11.03 -6.57
C ALA A 84 -5.09 -10.12 -5.72
N LEU A 85 -4.98 -8.83 -6.07
CA LEU A 85 -4.19 -7.87 -5.32
C LEU A 85 -4.82 -7.53 -3.98
N ILE A 86 -6.14 -7.30 -3.96
CA ILE A 86 -6.90 -7.07 -2.72
C ILE A 86 -6.83 -8.31 -1.84
N TRP A 87 -7.09 -9.49 -2.42
CA TRP A 87 -6.99 -10.76 -1.70
C TRP A 87 -5.61 -10.96 -1.07
N ARG A 88 -4.53 -10.57 -1.76
CA ARG A 88 -3.18 -10.68 -1.21
C ARG A 88 -2.96 -9.72 -0.04
N ILE A 89 -3.47 -8.50 -0.12
CA ILE A 89 -3.41 -7.53 0.99
C ILE A 89 -4.16 -8.09 2.21
N GLN A 90 -5.34 -8.69 2.02
CA GLN A 90 -6.10 -9.30 3.11
C GLN A 90 -5.30 -10.40 3.81
N ILE A 91 -4.64 -11.29 3.06
CA ILE A 91 -3.81 -12.34 3.66
C ILE A 91 -2.67 -11.77 4.49
N GLU A 92 -2.04 -10.68 4.03
CA GLU A 92 -0.99 -10.06 4.83
C GLU A 92 -1.56 -9.38 6.08
N LEU A 93 -2.75 -8.79 6.00
CA LEU A 93 -3.44 -8.18 7.14
C LEU A 93 -3.90 -9.22 8.16
N ASP A 94 -4.54 -10.32 7.73
CA ASP A 94 -5.03 -11.40 8.59
C ASP A 94 -3.94 -12.11 9.39
N ARG A 95 -2.66 -11.91 9.02
CA ARG A 95 -1.51 -12.47 9.75
C ARG A 95 -1.03 -11.58 10.89
N TYR A 96 -1.54 -10.35 11.01
CA TYR A 96 -1.26 -9.42 12.10
C TYR A 96 -2.31 -9.50 13.23
N TRP A 97 -3.37 -10.29 13.07
CA TRP A 97 -4.42 -10.56 14.07
C TRP A 97 -4.42 -12.04 14.47
#